data_AF-A0A443S8E4-F1
#
_entry.id   AF-A0A443S8E4-F1
#
_cell.length_a   1.000
_cell.length_b   1.000
_cell.length_c   1.000
_cell.angle_alpha   90.00
_cell.angle_beta   90.00
_cell.angle_gamma   90.00
#
_symmetry.space_group_name_H-M   'P 1'
#
loop_
_entity.id
_entity.type
_entity.pdbx_description
1 polymer ?
#
loop_
_entity_poly.entity_id
_entity_poly.type
_entity_poly.pdbx_seq_one_letter_code
_entity_poly.pdbx_strand_id
1 'polypeptide(L)'
;MYIFVFLLTIVAIECWDEEKVYHFHFHTQFFQANNDSVKTATDLRQKFNFGPFAEFTVGNFLTCCNTSSVAEALEFFSKNRGPLSVFVHPITLHPIEDHIRRGMWMGPSVPLDLSKLPVVRDPPPTSTHWLSIFENIEIM
;
A
#
# COMPACT_ATOMS: atom_id res chain seq x y z
N MET A 1 -22.19 -0.53 -51.21
CA MET A 1 -22.60 -0.38 -49.80
C MET A 1 -21.66 -1.25 -48.97
N TYR A 2 -20.61 -0.65 -48.41
CA TYR A 2 -19.57 -1.38 -47.67
C TYR A 2 -19.97 -1.44 -46.19
N ILE A 3 -20.14 -2.66 -45.68
CA ILE A 3 -20.40 -2.92 -44.27
C ILE A 3 -19.05 -2.83 -43.55
N PHE A 4 -18.86 -1.78 -42.75
CA PHE A 4 -17.76 -1.71 -41.79
C PHE A 4 -18.10 -2.62 -40.61
N VAL A 5 -17.40 -3.75 -40.51
CA VAL A 5 -17.40 -4.58 -39.31
C VAL A 5 -16.46 -3.91 -38.31
N PHE A 6 -17.03 -3.24 -37.30
CA PHE A 6 -16.27 -2.79 -36.15
C PHE A 6 -15.83 -4.02 -35.36
N LEU A 7 -14.53 -4.33 -35.45
CA LEU A 7 -13.89 -5.31 -34.58
C LEU A 7 -13.84 -4.71 -33.17
N LEU A 8 -14.76 -5.10 -32.31
CA LEU A 8 -14.74 -4.75 -30.90
C LEU A 8 -13.58 -5.53 -30.26
N THR A 9 -12.40 -4.93 -30.16
CA THR A 9 -11.31 -5.51 -29.39
C THR A 9 -11.71 -5.45 -27.92
N ILE A 10 -12.28 -6.54 -27.42
CA ILE A 10 -12.42 -6.78 -25.98
C ILE A 10 -10.99 -6.77 -25.45
N VAL A 11 -10.59 -5.68 -24.82
CA VAL A 11 -9.44 -5.69 -23.91
C VAL A 11 -9.81 -6.72 -22.88
N ALA A 12 -9.16 -7.89 -22.96
CA ALA A 12 -9.23 -8.87 -21.89
C ALA A 12 -8.78 -8.13 -20.64
N ILE A 13 -9.75 -7.77 -19.80
CA ILE A 13 -9.49 -7.51 -18.39
C ILE A 13 -8.88 -8.82 -17.94
N GLU A 14 -7.56 -8.85 -17.77
CA GLU A 14 -6.88 -9.99 -17.18
C GLU A 14 -7.63 -10.27 -15.87
N CYS A 15 -8.38 -11.37 -15.88
CA CYS A 15 -9.10 -11.84 -14.72
C CYS A 15 -8.01 -12.14 -13.70
N TRP A 16 -7.88 -11.28 -12.70
CA TRP A 16 -6.87 -11.41 -11.66
C TRP A 16 -6.96 -12.82 -11.09
N ASP A 17 -5.79 -13.43 -10.95
CA ASP A 17 -5.57 -14.71 -10.28
C ASP A 17 -6.49 -14.80 -9.04
N GLU A 18 -7.13 -15.96 -8.79
CA GLU A 18 -8.00 -16.21 -7.61
C GLU A 18 -7.21 -16.21 -6.29
N GLU A 19 -6.10 -15.47 -6.25
CA GLU A 19 -5.17 -15.41 -5.15
C GLU A 19 -5.81 -14.70 -3.97
N LYS A 20 -5.78 -15.37 -2.82
CA LYS A 20 -6.31 -14.86 -1.57
C LYS A 20 -5.51 -13.62 -1.13
N VAL A 21 -6.17 -12.47 -1.12
CA VAL A 21 -5.69 -11.28 -0.42
C VAL A 21 -6.01 -11.39 1.06
N TYR A 22 -4.99 -11.36 1.90
CA TYR A 22 -5.14 -11.48 3.35
C TYR A 22 -5.55 -10.16 4.00
N HIS A 23 -4.91 -9.06 3.61
CA HIS A 23 -5.15 -7.70 4.09
C HIS A 23 -4.40 -6.71 3.18
N PHE A 24 -4.45 -5.41 3.49
CA PHE A 24 -3.70 -4.37 2.77
C PHE A 24 -2.71 -3.67 3.70
N HIS A 25 -1.57 -3.30 3.13
CA HIS A 25 -0.57 -2.46 3.79
C HIS A 25 -0.55 -1.07 3.16
N PHE A 26 -0.30 -0.08 4.01
CA PHE A 26 -0.16 1.32 3.68
C PHE A 26 1.15 1.80 4.31
N HIS A 27 2.17 1.97 3.49
CA HIS A 27 3.49 2.43 3.92
C HIS A 27 3.61 3.91 3.63
N THR A 28 3.39 4.72 4.66
CA THR A 28 3.52 6.17 4.57
C THR A 28 4.99 6.54 4.71
N GLN A 29 5.52 7.24 3.72
CA GLN A 29 6.92 7.62 3.61
C GLN A 29 7.09 9.14 3.77
N PHE A 30 8.18 9.50 4.45
CA PHE A 30 8.54 10.88 4.74
C PHE A 30 10.04 11.08 4.58
N PHE A 31 10.44 12.31 4.19
CA PHE A 31 11.83 12.67 4.02
C PHE A 31 12.37 13.31 5.29
N GLN A 32 13.36 12.67 5.91
CA GLN A 32 13.91 13.06 7.21
C GLN A 32 14.50 14.46 7.25
N ALA A 33 15.04 14.92 6.12
CA ALA A 33 15.62 16.25 5.99
C ALA A 33 14.55 17.35 5.80
N ASN A 34 13.28 16.98 5.63
CA ASN A 34 12.17 17.91 5.47
C ASN A 34 11.34 17.96 6.76
N ASN A 35 11.44 19.07 7.49
CA ASN A 35 10.76 19.26 8.76
C ASN A 35 9.22 19.16 8.64
N ASP A 36 8.63 19.65 7.54
CA ASP A 36 7.19 19.56 7.31
C ASP A 36 6.77 18.11 7.09
N SER A 37 7.57 17.34 6.35
CA SER A 37 7.34 15.91 6.12
C SER A 37 7.42 15.12 7.43
N VAL A 38 8.43 15.40 8.26
CA VAL A 38 8.58 14.77 9.59
C VAL A 38 7.41 15.15 10.50
N LYS A 39 7.01 16.43 10.51
CA LYS A 39 5.88 16.91 11.32
C LYS A 39 4.58 16.23 10.91
N THR A 40 4.21 16.24 9.63
CA THR A 40 2.98 15.58 9.16
C THR A 40 2.99 14.08 9.46
N ALA A 41 4.14 13.41 9.29
CA ALA A 41 4.25 11.99 9.62
C ALA A 41 4.05 11.72 11.11
N THR A 42 4.62 12.57 11.98
CA THR A 42 4.49 12.47 13.44
C THR A 42 3.06 12.75 13.90
N ASP A 43 2.38 13.73 13.28
CA ASP A 43 0.98 14.06 13.56
C ASP A 43 0.04 12.91 13.19
N LEU A 44 0.33 12.21 12.08
CA LEU A 44 -0.42 11.01 11.69
C LEU A 44 -0.10 9.80 12.57
N ARG A 45 1.16 9.67 13.01
CA ARG A 45 1.57 8.53 13.83
C ARG A 45 2.84 8.78 14.63
N GLN A 46 2.77 8.47 15.92
CA GLN A 46 3.90 8.59 16.85
C GLN A 46 4.97 7.49 16.71
N LYS A 47 4.60 6.27 16.30
CA LYS A 47 5.53 5.15 16.11
C LYS A 47 5.91 4.99 14.64
N PHE A 48 7.15 5.28 14.30
CA PHE A 48 7.67 5.24 12.93
C PHE A 48 9.17 4.92 12.86
N ASN A 49 9.63 4.51 11.68
CA ASN A 49 11.03 4.31 11.36
C ASN A 49 11.61 5.62 10.85
N PHE A 50 12.55 6.22 11.58
CA PHE A 50 13.24 7.46 11.17
C PHE A 50 14.19 7.27 9.98
N GLY A 51 14.43 6.04 9.54
CA GLY A 51 15.38 5.68 8.50
C GLY A 51 14.79 4.66 7.53
N PRO A 52 15.57 4.31 6.47
CA PRO A 52 15.27 3.14 5.64
C PRO A 52 15.07 1.90 6.51
N PHE A 53 14.05 1.12 6.21
CA PHE A 53 13.75 -0.12 6.91
C PHE A 53 13.04 -1.08 5.95
N ALA A 54 13.49 -2.33 5.94
CA ALA A 54 13.05 -3.34 4.97
C ALA A 54 13.21 -2.84 3.51
N GLU A 55 12.20 -2.96 2.67
CA GLU A 55 12.18 -2.53 1.27
C GLU A 55 12.06 -1.01 1.08
N PHE A 56 11.83 -0.24 2.14
CA PHE A 56 11.65 1.22 2.06
C PHE A 56 12.97 1.97 2.23
N THR A 57 13.24 2.88 1.31
CA THR A 57 14.52 3.62 1.19
C THR A 57 14.56 4.94 1.94
N VAL A 58 13.45 5.33 2.59
CA VAL A 58 13.31 6.54 3.41
C VAL A 58 12.58 6.24 4.72
N GLY A 59 12.43 7.27 5.57
CA GLY A 59 11.65 7.15 6.80
C GLY A 59 10.22 6.74 6.49
N ASN A 60 9.68 5.80 7.26
CA ASN A 60 8.36 5.24 6.97
C ASN A 60 7.63 4.75 8.23
N PHE A 61 6.32 4.59 8.10
CA PHE A 61 5.54 3.76 9.02
C PHE A 61 4.49 2.95 8.27
N LEU A 62 4.16 1.79 8.84
CA LEU A 62 3.19 0.85 8.30
C LEU A 62 1.84 0.99 9.01
N THR A 63 0.77 1.20 8.25
CA THR A 63 -0.61 0.91 8.66
C THR A 63 -1.18 -0.25 7.85
N CYS A 64 -2.05 -1.06 8.45
CA CYS A 64 -2.65 -2.21 7.78
C CYS A 64 -4.14 -2.30 8.10
N CYS A 65 -4.94 -2.73 7.13
CA CYS A 65 -6.38 -2.94 7.28
C CYS A 65 -6.82 -4.26 6.64
N ASN A 66 -7.93 -4.81 7.11
CA ASN A 66 -8.57 -5.94 6.45
C ASN A 66 -9.09 -5.54 5.06
N THR A 67 -9.35 -6.54 4.22
CA THR A 67 -9.87 -6.34 2.85
C THR A 67 -11.21 -5.60 2.84
N SER A 68 -12.06 -5.81 3.85
CA SER A 68 -13.35 -5.12 4.00
C SER A 68 -13.23 -3.61 4.26
N SER A 69 -12.11 -3.15 4.82
CA SER A 69 -11.91 -1.76 5.25
C SER A 69 -10.97 -0.98 4.33
N VAL A 70 -10.52 -1.58 3.22
CA VAL A 70 -9.54 -0.94 2.32
C VAL A 70 -10.08 0.34 1.68
N ALA A 71 -11.38 0.38 1.36
CA ALA A 71 -12.01 1.57 0.78
C ALA A 71 -12.00 2.76 1.77
N GLU A 72 -12.35 2.51 3.03
CA GLU A 72 -12.33 3.52 4.10
C GLU A 72 -10.90 4.00 4.38
N ALA A 73 -9.93 3.08 4.42
CA ALA A 73 -8.52 3.42 4.58
C ALA A 73 -7.98 4.28 3.42
N LEU A 74 -8.33 3.94 2.18
CA LEU A 74 -7.97 4.72 0.99
C LEU A 74 -8.58 6.13 1.04
N GLU A 75 -9.85 6.24 1.45
CA GLU A 75 -10.52 7.53 1.62
C GLU A 75 -9.83 8.38 2.70
N PHE A 76 -9.54 7.80 3.86
CA PHE A 76 -8.83 8.48 4.95
C PHE A 76 -7.48 9.04 4.48
N PHE A 77 -6.64 8.23 3.84
CA PHE A 77 -5.34 8.69 3.38
C PHE A 77 -5.44 9.71 2.24
N SER A 78 -6.43 9.58 1.36
CA SER A 78 -6.68 10.56 0.31
C SER A 78 -6.95 11.97 0.86
N LYS A 79 -7.61 12.06 2.02
CA LYS A 79 -7.93 13.33 2.69
C LYS A 79 -6.82 13.81 3.64
N ASN A 80 -6.13 12.91 4.33
CA ASN A 80 -5.32 13.24 5.50
C ASN A 80 -3.80 13.11 5.32
N ARG A 81 -3.31 12.48 4.25
CA ARG A 81 -1.85 12.23 4.08
C ARG A 81 -1.01 13.50 3.92
N GLY A 82 -1.62 14.64 3.61
CA GLY A 82 -0.91 15.89 3.31
C GLY A 82 0.13 15.71 2.20
N PRO A 83 1.38 16.18 2.38
CA PRO A 83 2.44 16.04 1.38
C PRO A 83 3.09 14.65 1.34
N LEU A 84 2.71 13.72 2.23
CA LEU A 84 3.36 12.43 2.34
C LEU A 84 2.99 11.50 1.18
N SER A 85 3.93 10.63 0.84
CA SER A 85 3.75 9.59 -0.17
C SER A 85 3.33 8.30 0.52
N VAL A 86 2.23 7.69 0.10
CA VAL A 86 1.72 6.45 0.70
C VAL A 86 1.73 5.36 -0.34
N PHE A 87 2.50 4.31 -0.09
CA PHE A 87 2.50 3.10 -0.90
C PHE A 87 1.47 2.11 -0.37
N VAL A 88 0.51 1.72 -1.19
CA VAL A 88 -0.56 0.80 -0.84
C VAL A 88 -0.40 -0.48 -1.65
N HIS A 89 -0.42 -1.64 -1.00
CA HIS A 89 -0.37 -2.92 -1.70
C HIS A 89 -1.18 -3.99 -0.96
N PRO A 90 -1.73 -4.98 -1.69
CA PRO A 90 -2.34 -6.15 -1.07
C PRO A 90 -1.26 -7.03 -0.45
N ILE A 91 -1.67 -7.86 0.50
CA ILE A 91 -0.84 -8.90 1.07
C ILE A 91 -1.33 -10.24 0.57
N THR A 92 -0.53 -10.86 -0.31
CA THR A 92 -0.74 -12.21 -0.85
C THR A 92 0.44 -13.12 -0.52
N LEU A 93 0.58 -14.29 -1.15
CA LEU A 93 1.77 -15.13 -0.95
C LEU A 93 2.98 -14.68 -1.78
N HIS A 94 2.82 -13.71 -2.67
CA HIS A 94 3.84 -13.25 -3.63
C HIS A 94 4.22 -11.78 -3.41
N PRO A 95 5.10 -11.47 -2.43
CA PRO A 95 5.47 -10.10 -2.09
C PRO A 95 5.99 -9.29 -3.27
N ILE A 96 6.78 -9.89 -4.16
CA ILE A 96 7.34 -9.18 -5.32
C ILE A 96 6.22 -8.67 -6.24
N GLU A 97 5.23 -9.51 -6.56
CA GLU A 97 4.08 -9.11 -7.37
C GLU A 97 3.21 -8.06 -6.65
N ASP A 98 3.03 -8.22 -5.34
CA ASP A 98 2.33 -7.26 -4.48
C ASP A 98 2.96 -5.85 -4.59
N HIS A 99 4.29 -5.77 -4.61
CA HIS A 99 5.00 -4.50 -4.61
C HIS A 99 5.21 -3.90 -6.01
N ILE A 100 5.30 -4.72 -7.06
CA ILE A 100 5.59 -4.25 -8.42
C ILE A 100 4.31 -3.99 -9.21
N ARG A 101 3.37 -4.93 -9.21
CA ARG A 101 2.23 -4.93 -10.14
C ARG A 101 0.90 -4.61 -9.48
N ARG A 102 0.74 -4.99 -8.20
CA ARG A 102 -0.53 -4.87 -7.48
C ARG A 102 -0.55 -3.69 -6.50
N GLY A 103 0.58 -3.01 -6.35
CA GLY A 103 0.73 -1.82 -5.53
C GLY A 103 0.37 -0.53 -6.25
N MET A 104 -0.01 0.48 -5.49
CA MET A 104 -0.29 1.82 -5.98
C MET A 104 0.31 2.87 -5.04
N TRP A 105 0.53 4.07 -5.59
CA TRP A 105 1.01 5.22 -4.83
C TRP A 105 -0.07 6.29 -4.71
N MET A 106 -0.24 6.81 -3.49
CA MET A 106 -0.93 8.08 -3.26
C MET A 106 0.14 9.16 -3.03
N GLY A 107 0.32 10.02 -4.02
CA GLY A 107 1.44 10.98 -4.07
C GLY A 107 2.60 10.48 -4.95
N PRO A 108 3.75 11.17 -4.92
CA PRO A 108 4.95 10.76 -5.65
C PRO A 108 5.40 9.34 -5.27
N SER A 109 5.90 8.58 -6.24
CA SER A 109 6.51 7.29 -5.95
C SER A 109 7.90 7.46 -5.36
N VAL A 110 8.24 6.60 -4.39
CA VAL A 110 9.57 6.51 -3.80
C VAL A 110 10.18 5.16 -4.17
N PRO A 111 11.44 5.09 -4.64
CA PRO A 111 12.06 3.82 -5.00
C PRO A 111 12.06 2.80 -3.87
N LEU A 112 11.67 1.56 -4.18
CA LEU A 112 11.70 0.42 -3.26
C LEU A 112 12.90 -0.47 -3.55
N ASP A 113 13.53 -1.02 -2.51
CA ASP A 113 14.56 -2.05 -2.63
C ASP A 113 13.91 -3.45 -2.62
N LEU A 114 13.48 -3.88 -3.80
CA LEU A 114 12.79 -5.16 -4.00
C LEU A 114 13.68 -6.37 -3.70
N SER A 115 15.00 -6.21 -3.61
CA SER A 115 15.92 -7.30 -3.24
C SER A 115 15.74 -7.77 -1.80
N LYS A 116 15.01 -6.99 -0.98
CA LYS A 116 14.67 -7.31 0.41
C LYS A 116 13.44 -8.20 0.55
N LEU A 117 12.69 -8.41 -0.52
CA LEU A 117 11.46 -9.20 -0.50
C LEU A 117 11.74 -10.66 -0.82
N PRO A 118 11.11 -11.61 -0.10
CA PRO A 118 11.17 -13.00 -0.49
C PRO A 118 10.28 -13.23 -1.72
N VAL A 119 10.61 -14.24 -2.53
CA VAL A 119 9.84 -14.62 -3.72
C VAL A 119 8.44 -15.08 -3.32
N VAL A 120 8.35 -15.89 -2.26
CA VAL A 120 7.12 -16.39 -1.65
C VAL A 120 7.25 -16.22 -0.15
N ARG A 121 6.14 -15.87 0.52
CA ARG A 121 6.07 -15.80 1.98
C ARG A 121 5.11 -16.84 2.55
N ASP A 122 5.26 -17.14 3.84
CA ASP A 122 4.26 -17.89 4.57
C ASP A 122 2.96 -17.06 4.71
N PRO A 123 1.78 -17.72 4.76
CA PRO A 123 0.53 -17.05 5.07
C PRO A 123 0.64 -16.29 6.39
N PRO A 124 0.14 -15.04 6.47
CA PRO A 124 0.11 -14.32 7.73
C PRO A 124 -0.73 -15.10 8.76
N PRO A 125 -0.37 -15.07 10.05
CA PRO A 125 -1.16 -15.72 11.08
C PRO A 125 -2.60 -15.20 11.05
N THR A 126 -3.56 -16.08 11.24
CA THR A 126 -5.01 -15.78 11.17
C THR A 126 -5.49 -14.89 12.31
N SER A 127 -4.68 -14.70 13.35
CA SER A 127 -4.92 -13.76 14.44
C SER A 127 -4.24 -12.42 14.16
N THR A 128 -5.02 -11.34 14.25
CA THR A 128 -4.73 -9.93 14.01
C THR A 128 -3.65 -9.31 14.92
N HIS A 129 -2.62 -10.07 15.32
CA HIS A 129 -1.59 -9.60 16.25
C HIS A 129 -0.51 -8.70 15.62
N TRP A 130 -0.56 -8.45 14.31
CA TRP A 130 0.31 -7.48 13.64
C TRP A 130 -0.39 -6.13 13.53
N LEU A 131 -0.36 -5.37 14.63
CA LEU A 131 -0.65 -3.92 14.74
C LEU A 131 -1.74 -3.41 13.77
N SER A 132 -2.99 -3.85 13.94
CA SER A 132 -4.18 -3.24 13.32
C SER A 132 -4.37 -1.81 13.83
N ILE A 133 -3.84 -0.82 13.12
CA ILE A 133 -4.04 0.59 13.52
C ILE A 133 -5.46 1.05 13.21
N PHE A 134 -6.18 0.41 12.28
CA PHE A 134 -7.60 0.74 12.08
C PHE A 134 -8.54 0.17 13.14
N GLU A 135 -8.07 -0.64 14.09
CA GLU A 135 -8.86 -0.97 15.30
C GLU A 135 -8.72 0.10 16.39
N ASN A 136 -7.74 1.02 16.27
CA ASN A 136 -7.44 2.06 17.27
C ASN A 136 -7.35 3.49 16.69
N ILE A 137 -7.59 3.68 15.39
CA ILE A 137 -7.99 4.98 14.86
C ILE A 137 -9.49 5.03 15.09
N GLU A 138 -9.92 5.70 16.17
CA GLU A 138 -11.27 6.23 16.22
C GLU A 138 -11.43 7.13 14.99
N ILE A 139 -12.12 6.59 13.98
CA ILE A 139 -12.62 7.38 12.87
C ILE A 139 -13.75 8.21 13.48
N MET A 140 -13.40 9.42 13.97
CA MET A 140 -14.39 10.47 14.24
C MET A 140 -15.07 10.90 12.94
#